data_AF-A0A961XJ18-F1
#
_entry.id   AF-A0A961XJ18-F1
#
_cell.length_a   1.000
_cell.length_b   1.000
_cell.length_c   1.000
_cell.angle_alpha   90.00
_cell.angle_beta   90.00
_cell.angle_gamma   90.00
#
_symmetry.space_group_name_H-M   'P 1'
#
loop_
_entity.id
_entity.type
_entity.pdbx_description
1 polymer ?
#
loop_
_entity_poly.entity_id
_entity_poly.type
_entity_poly.pdbx_seq_one_letter_code
_entity_poly.pdbx_strand_id
1 'polypeptide(L)'
;SSLDEIGAATRLEELRRETAAAAGSELCEISFDTISGFGPNGAIVHYRVTRETNLAFAANALYLVDSGAQYRDGTTDITRTIAIGEPEADAVNDATLVLKGHIAIATARFPKGTRGIDIDALARNALWREGKDYAHGTGHGVGAYLSVHEGPQSISKRGMEELRPGMILSNEPGYYRTGHYGIRLENLEIVRDSPDFPGFLEFECLTLAPMDRRLVAIGMLTAQEREWWSRYHARVLSMVGPHLDANDRHWLEQACAPL
;
A
#
# COMPACT_ATOMS: atom_id res chain seq x y z
N SER A 1 -15.17 24.07 -1.86
CA SER A 1 -13.72 24.26 -2.05
C SER A 1 -13.22 23.13 -2.92
N SER A 2 -12.24 23.35 -3.78
CA SER A 2 -11.49 22.25 -4.41
C SER A 2 -10.66 21.54 -3.33
N LEU A 3 -10.65 20.22 -3.33
CA LEU A 3 -9.80 19.42 -2.43
C LEU A 3 -8.32 19.62 -2.79
N ASP A 4 -7.45 19.61 -1.79
CA ASP A 4 -6.00 19.78 -1.90
C ASP A 4 -5.25 18.79 -0.99
N GLU A 5 -3.92 18.78 -1.05
CA GLU A 5 -3.08 17.84 -0.29
C GLU A 5 -3.32 17.95 1.23
N ILE A 6 -3.33 19.17 1.78
CA ILE A 6 -3.57 19.40 3.21
C ILE A 6 -4.98 18.97 3.60
N GLY A 7 -6.00 19.39 2.84
CA GLY A 7 -7.40 19.09 3.12
C GLY A 7 -7.69 17.58 3.06
N ALA A 8 -7.08 16.86 2.12
CA ALA A 8 -7.19 15.40 2.05
C ALA A 8 -6.54 14.71 3.25
N ALA A 9 -5.34 15.14 3.66
CA ALA A 9 -4.65 14.59 4.83
C ALA A 9 -5.41 14.86 6.14
N THR A 10 -5.90 16.09 6.33
CA THR A 10 -6.71 16.47 7.49
C THR A 10 -8.00 15.65 7.56
N ARG A 11 -8.72 15.52 6.43
CA ARG A 11 -9.96 14.73 6.41
C ARG A 11 -9.71 13.25 6.69
N LEU A 12 -8.59 12.69 6.25
CA LEU A 12 -8.23 11.30 6.52
C LEU A 12 -7.98 11.04 8.02
N GLU A 13 -7.32 11.97 8.72
CA GLU A 13 -7.13 11.86 10.17
C GLU A 13 -8.47 11.97 10.93
N GLU A 14 -9.35 12.89 10.52
CA GLU A 14 -10.70 12.99 11.07
C GLU A 14 -11.47 11.68 10.91
N LEU A 15 -11.44 11.09 9.71
CA LEU A 15 -12.07 9.80 9.43
C LEU A 15 -11.52 8.68 10.32
N ARG A 16 -10.20 8.63 10.55
CA ARG A 16 -9.60 7.66 11.49
C ARG A 16 -10.14 7.80 12.90
N ARG A 17 -10.33 9.04 13.36
CA ARG A 17 -10.89 9.34 14.69
C ARG A 17 -12.36 8.93 14.77
N GLU A 18 -13.14 9.29 13.75
CA GLU A 18 -14.57 8.96 13.62
C GLU A 18 -14.78 7.43 13.59
N THR A 19 -14.05 6.72 12.73
CA THR A 19 -14.13 5.26 12.60
C THR A 19 -13.71 4.54 13.89
N ALA A 20 -12.63 4.98 14.55
CA ALA A 20 -12.20 4.38 15.81
C ALA A 20 -13.25 4.55 16.90
N ALA A 21 -13.83 5.75 17.04
CA ALA A 21 -14.88 6.02 18.00
C ALA A 21 -16.13 5.16 17.74
N ALA A 22 -16.53 5.02 16.46
CA ALA A 22 -17.65 4.16 16.07
C ALA A 22 -17.40 2.68 16.38
N ALA A 23 -16.14 2.24 16.35
CA ALA A 23 -15.72 0.88 16.73
C ALA A 23 -15.51 0.69 18.25
N GLY A 24 -15.78 1.71 19.07
CA GLY A 24 -15.55 1.64 20.53
C GLY A 24 -14.08 1.70 20.93
N SER A 25 -13.23 2.22 20.05
CA SER A 25 -11.80 2.47 20.26
C SER A 25 -11.50 3.98 20.18
N GLU A 26 -10.23 4.35 20.23
CA GLU A 26 -9.76 5.73 20.13
C GLU A 26 -8.50 5.79 19.25
N LEU A 27 -8.43 6.78 18.36
CA LEU A 27 -7.19 7.15 17.70
C LEU A 27 -6.24 7.75 18.73
N CYS A 28 -5.18 7.02 19.09
CA CYS A 28 -4.18 7.51 20.04
C CYS A 28 -3.33 8.63 19.42
N GLU A 29 -2.79 8.38 18.24
CA GLU A 29 -2.02 9.34 17.43
C GLU A 29 -1.90 8.83 15.98
N ILE A 30 -1.43 9.68 15.07
CA ILE A 30 -0.93 9.21 13.77
C ILE A 30 0.41 8.50 13.98
N SER A 31 0.66 7.39 13.27
CA SER A 31 1.92 6.63 13.45
C SER A 31 3.12 7.33 12.80
N PHE A 32 2.86 8.28 11.89
CA PHE A 32 3.82 9.19 11.27
C PHE A 32 3.06 10.34 10.56
N ASP A 33 3.78 11.41 10.21
CA ASP A 33 3.23 12.53 9.42
C ASP A 33 2.73 12.03 8.06
N THR A 34 1.43 12.22 7.77
CA THR A 34 0.83 11.77 6.50
C THR A 34 1.53 12.41 5.31
N ILE A 35 2.01 11.57 4.40
CA ILE A 35 2.52 11.98 3.10
C ILE A 35 1.31 12.11 2.18
N SER A 36 1.03 13.33 1.75
CA SER A 36 -0.07 13.67 0.85
C SER A 36 0.51 14.39 -0.34
N GLY A 37 0.82 13.64 -1.41
CA GLY A 37 1.57 14.11 -2.57
C GLY A 37 0.75 14.05 -3.85
N PHE A 38 0.39 15.21 -4.40
CA PHE A 38 -0.35 15.35 -5.65
C PHE A 38 0.58 15.70 -6.81
N GLY A 39 0.38 15.02 -7.95
CA GLY A 39 1.18 15.18 -9.16
C GLY A 39 2.69 15.09 -8.86
N PRO A 40 3.49 16.11 -9.19
CA PRO A 40 4.95 16.07 -9.03
C PRO A 40 5.40 15.88 -7.58
N ASN A 41 4.60 16.30 -6.59
CA ASN A 41 4.93 16.14 -5.18
C ASN A 41 4.93 14.66 -4.76
N GLY A 42 4.10 13.83 -5.40
CA GLY A 42 4.10 12.38 -5.16
C GLY A 42 5.42 11.71 -5.53
N ALA A 43 6.23 12.31 -6.41
CA ALA A 43 7.55 11.77 -6.81
C ALA A 43 8.64 11.96 -5.74
N ILE A 44 8.36 12.69 -4.65
CA ILE A 44 9.28 12.90 -3.55
C ILE A 44 8.95 11.88 -2.45
N VAL A 45 9.81 10.87 -2.28
CA VAL A 45 9.54 9.67 -1.46
C VAL A 45 9.07 10.01 -0.04
N HIS A 46 9.74 10.94 0.63
CA HIS A 46 9.37 11.45 1.97
C HIS A 46 8.83 12.88 1.90
N TYR A 47 7.93 13.15 0.95
CA TYR A 47 7.29 14.47 0.83
C TYR A 47 6.55 14.85 2.10
N ARG A 48 6.67 16.12 2.50
CA ARG A 48 5.87 16.71 3.56
C ARG A 48 5.23 17.97 3.02
N VAL A 49 3.91 17.96 2.95
CA VAL A 49 3.15 19.12 2.47
C VAL A 49 3.32 20.30 3.42
N THR A 50 3.54 21.48 2.86
CA THR A 50 3.58 22.77 3.56
C THR A 50 2.52 23.70 2.97
N ARG A 51 2.24 24.82 3.61
CA ARG A 51 1.28 25.80 3.06
C ARG A 51 1.77 26.37 1.72
N GLU A 52 3.08 26.42 1.53
CA GLU A 52 3.75 26.93 0.35
C GLU A 52 3.77 25.91 -0.80
N THR A 53 3.83 24.61 -0.48
CA THR A 53 3.93 23.52 -1.48
C THR A 53 2.60 22.81 -1.74
N ASN A 54 1.54 23.12 -0.97
CA ASN A 54 0.21 22.53 -1.08
C ASN A 54 -0.40 22.74 -2.46
N LEU A 55 -0.65 21.65 -3.18
CA LEU A 55 -1.29 21.68 -4.48
C LEU A 55 -2.77 21.31 -4.39
N ALA A 56 -3.61 22.11 -5.06
CA ALA A 56 -5.00 21.77 -5.30
C ALA A 56 -5.10 20.62 -6.32
N PHE A 57 -6.05 19.72 -6.12
CA PHE A 57 -6.24 18.57 -7.01
C PHE A 57 -6.81 19.04 -8.35
N ALA A 58 -6.00 18.90 -9.40
CA ALA A 58 -6.39 19.03 -10.79
C ALA A 58 -6.76 17.67 -11.39
N ALA A 59 -7.56 17.67 -12.45
CA ALA A 59 -7.85 16.45 -13.20
C ALA A 59 -6.60 15.94 -13.94
N ASN A 60 -6.59 14.63 -14.19
CA ASN A 60 -5.62 13.86 -14.95
C ASN A 60 -4.23 13.83 -14.31
N ALA A 61 -4.18 13.63 -13.00
CA ALA A 61 -2.95 13.49 -12.24
C ALA A 61 -3.10 12.41 -11.15
N LEU A 62 -1.97 11.98 -10.59
CA LEU A 62 -1.97 11.02 -9.50
C LEU A 62 -1.95 11.73 -8.15
N TYR A 63 -2.62 11.13 -7.19
CA TYR A 63 -2.54 11.47 -5.78
C TYR A 63 -1.99 10.26 -5.03
N LEU A 64 -0.84 10.42 -4.39
CA LEU A 64 -0.25 9.44 -3.49
C LEU A 64 -0.55 9.87 -2.06
N VAL A 65 -1.19 8.98 -1.30
CA VAL A 65 -1.40 9.16 0.13
C VAL A 65 -0.79 7.99 0.87
N ASP A 66 0.14 8.29 1.76
CA ASP A 66 0.75 7.35 2.69
C ASP A 66 0.57 7.85 4.10
N SER A 67 -0.01 6.99 4.93
CA SER A 67 -0.54 7.40 6.20
C SER A 67 -0.72 6.21 7.12
N GLY A 68 -0.56 6.43 8.41
CA GLY A 68 -0.83 5.41 9.42
C GLY A 68 -1.34 5.98 10.74
N ALA A 69 -1.76 5.08 11.62
CA ALA A 69 -2.35 5.41 12.91
C ALA A 69 -1.95 4.43 13.99
N GLN A 70 -1.93 4.94 15.23
CA GLN A 70 -1.78 4.18 16.46
C GLN A 70 -3.13 3.97 17.12
N TYR A 71 -3.42 2.70 17.39
CA TYR A 71 -4.54 2.25 18.20
C TYR A 71 -3.99 1.35 19.30
N ARG A 72 -4.70 1.21 20.43
CA ARG A 72 -4.23 0.38 21.56
C ARG A 72 -4.02 -1.09 21.19
N ASP A 73 -4.65 -1.54 20.12
CA ASP A 73 -4.59 -2.89 19.57
C ASP A 73 -3.63 -3.03 18.37
N GLY A 74 -3.00 -1.95 17.89
CA GLY A 74 -2.00 -2.07 16.83
C GLY A 74 -1.54 -0.75 16.20
N THR A 75 -0.56 -0.89 15.31
CA THR A 75 -0.04 0.19 14.47
C THR A 75 -0.39 -0.10 13.02
N THR A 76 -0.84 0.92 12.29
CA THR A 76 -1.14 0.80 10.86
C THR A 76 -0.16 1.60 10.02
N ASP A 77 0.07 1.10 8.81
CA ASP A 77 0.81 1.75 7.73
C ASP A 77 0.16 1.38 6.39
N ILE A 78 -0.13 2.36 5.56
CA ILE A 78 -0.80 2.15 4.28
C ILE A 78 -0.58 3.33 3.33
N THR A 79 -0.02 2.97 2.17
CA THR A 79 0.01 3.80 0.97
C THR A 79 -0.98 3.34 -0.09
N ARG A 80 -1.71 4.31 -0.68
CA ARG A 80 -2.43 4.16 -1.95
C ARG A 80 -2.07 5.27 -2.92
N THR A 81 -1.98 4.90 -4.19
CA THR A 81 -1.92 5.85 -5.30
C THR A 81 -3.25 5.82 -6.04
N ILE A 82 -3.83 6.99 -6.29
CA ILE A 82 -5.19 7.16 -6.81
C ILE A 82 -5.14 8.09 -8.03
N ALA A 83 -5.88 7.77 -9.08
CA ALA A 83 -6.07 8.66 -10.20
C ALA A 83 -7.13 9.74 -9.89
N ILE A 84 -6.77 11.01 -10.04
CA ILE A 84 -7.73 12.11 -10.08
C ILE A 84 -8.03 12.35 -11.58
N GLY A 85 -9.23 12.01 -12.05
CA GLY A 85 -9.54 12.00 -13.48
C GLY A 85 -8.99 10.77 -14.22
N GLU A 86 -8.53 10.98 -15.46
CA GLU A 86 -7.96 9.95 -16.34
C GLU A 86 -6.43 9.94 -16.22
N PRO A 87 -5.79 8.84 -15.78
CA PRO A 87 -4.35 8.77 -15.67
C PRO A 87 -3.67 8.62 -17.04
N GLU A 88 -2.47 9.17 -17.19
CA GLU A 88 -1.65 9.01 -18.40
C GLU A 88 -1.20 7.56 -18.61
N ALA A 89 -1.02 7.14 -19.86
CA ALA A 89 -0.63 5.76 -20.19
C ALA A 89 0.69 5.32 -19.53
N ASP A 90 1.68 6.20 -19.46
CA ASP A 90 2.96 5.93 -18.77
C ASP A 90 2.74 5.66 -17.28
N ALA A 91 1.88 6.45 -16.63
CA ALA A 91 1.53 6.29 -15.22
C ALA A 91 0.79 4.97 -14.95
N VAL A 92 -0.11 4.58 -15.86
CA VAL A 92 -0.80 3.27 -15.79
C VAL A 92 0.19 2.11 -15.96
N ASN A 93 1.12 2.22 -16.91
CA ASN A 93 2.16 1.21 -17.12
C ASN A 93 3.04 1.07 -15.86
N ASP A 94 3.56 2.18 -15.35
CA ASP A 94 4.42 2.21 -14.16
C ASP A 94 3.70 1.67 -12.93
N ALA A 95 2.43 2.05 -12.72
CA ALA A 95 1.63 1.57 -11.60
C ALA A 95 1.33 0.08 -11.71
N THR A 96 1.16 -0.43 -12.93
CA THR A 96 1.00 -1.87 -13.16
C THR A 96 2.27 -2.64 -12.84
N LEU A 97 3.46 -2.11 -13.13
CA LEU A 97 4.74 -2.73 -12.73
C LEU A 97 4.92 -2.76 -11.22
N VAL A 98 4.58 -1.67 -10.54
CA VAL A 98 4.59 -1.60 -9.07
C VAL A 98 3.61 -2.62 -8.48
N LEU A 99 2.39 -2.71 -9.03
CA LEU A 99 1.40 -3.71 -8.64
C LEU A 99 1.93 -5.14 -8.81
N LYS A 100 2.58 -5.46 -9.93
CA LYS A 100 3.19 -6.78 -10.14
C LYS A 100 4.23 -7.09 -9.08
N GLY A 101 5.06 -6.11 -8.70
CA GLY A 101 5.99 -6.23 -7.59
C GLY A 101 5.30 -6.52 -6.25
N HIS A 102 4.24 -5.78 -5.95
CA HIS A 102 3.45 -5.94 -4.73
C HIS A 102 2.83 -7.35 -4.65
N ILE A 103 2.23 -7.81 -5.75
CA ILE A 103 1.64 -9.16 -5.85
C ILE A 103 2.72 -10.24 -5.69
N ALA A 104 3.90 -10.05 -6.28
CA ALA A 104 4.99 -11.02 -6.19
C ALA A 104 5.42 -11.26 -4.73
N ILE A 105 5.44 -10.22 -3.90
CA ILE A 105 5.67 -10.36 -2.45
C ILE A 105 4.45 -10.98 -1.77
N ALA A 106 3.25 -10.41 -1.97
CA ALA A 106 2.02 -10.86 -1.29
C ALA A 106 1.66 -12.33 -1.57
N THR A 107 2.15 -12.91 -2.68
CA THR A 107 1.92 -14.30 -3.06
C THR A 107 3.14 -15.21 -2.89
N ALA A 108 4.25 -14.68 -2.36
CA ALA A 108 5.46 -15.45 -2.16
C ALA A 108 5.22 -16.59 -1.14
N ARG A 109 5.64 -17.80 -1.52
CA ARG A 109 5.84 -18.92 -0.61
C ARG A 109 7.32 -19.25 -0.57
N PHE A 110 7.90 -19.27 0.62
CA PHE A 110 9.34 -19.35 0.80
C PHE A 110 9.71 -20.29 1.95
N PRO A 111 10.84 -21.01 1.88
CA PRO A 111 11.24 -21.95 2.94
C PRO A 111 11.57 -21.21 4.24
N LYS A 112 11.39 -21.87 5.38
CA LYS A 112 11.90 -21.37 6.67
C LYS A 112 13.40 -21.08 6.59
N GLY A 113 13.85 -20.02 7.26
CA GLY A 113 15.22 -19.51 7.18
C GLY A 113 15.47 -18.49 6.06
N THR A 114 14.46 -18.22 5.21
CA THR A 114 14.53 -17.11 4.24
C THR A 114 14.58 -15.77 4.96
N ARG A 115 15.47 -14.87 4.52
CA ARG A 115 15.59 -13.50 5.05
C ARG A 115 14.94 -12.51 4.08
N GLY A 116 14.61 -11.32 4.55
CA GLY A 116 13.93 -10.34 3.70
C GLY A 116 14.77 -9.85 2.50
N ILE A 117 16.11 -9.88 2.59
CA ILE A 117 17.00 -9.60 1.45
C ILE A 117 16.85 -10.62 0.32
N ASP A 118 16.52 -11.87 0.64
CA ASP A 118 16.43 -12.95 -0.33
C ASP A 118 15.18 -12.80 -1.23
N ILE A 119 14.18 -12.03 -0.79
CA ILE A 119 12.90 -11.82 -1.51
C ILE A 119 12.67 -10.38 -1.98
N ASP A 120 13.49 -9.40 -1.57
CA ASP A 120 13.37 -7.98 -2.02
C ASP A 120 13.39 -7.83 -3.55
N ALA A 121 14.15 -8.67 -4.26
CA ALA A 121 14.23 -8.64 -5.71
C ALA A 121 12.91 -9.04 -6.41
N LEU A 122 12.00 -9.77 -5.73
CA LEU A 122 10.70 -10.17 -6.30
C LEU A 122 9.85 -8.94 -6.61
N ALA A 123 9.83 -7.97 -5.70
CA ALA A 123 9.09 -6.72 -5.87
C ALA A 123 9.66 -5.82 -6.98
N ARG A 124 10.95 -5.96 -7.28
CA ARG A 124 11.66 -5.12 -8.25
C ARG A 124 11.67 -5.68 -9.65
N ASN A 125 11.49 -7.00 -9.82
CA ASN A 125 11.76 -7.68 -11.08
C ASN A 125 10.99 -7.09 -12.27
N ALA A 126 9.72 -6.75 -12.09
CA ALA A 126 8.90 -6.15 -13.15
C ALA A 126 9.46 -4.78 -13.59
N LEU A 127 9.82 -3.92 -12.64
CA LEU A 127 10.44 -2.62 -12.92
C LEU A 127 11.82 -2.77 -13.58
N TRP A 128 12.66 -3.69 -13.08
CA TRP A 128 14.01 -3.91 -13.62
C TRP A 128 13.99 -4.33 -15.09
N ARG A 129 12.99 -5.09 -15.52
CA ARG A 129 12.81 -5.47 -16.94
C ARG A 129 12.56 -4.28 -17.87
N GLU A 130 12.16 -3.14 -17.33
CA GLU A 130 12.00 -1.88 -18.04
C GLU A 130 13.07 -0.83 -17.68
N GLY A 131 14.15 -1.25 -17.00
CA GLY A 131 15.23 -0.34 -16.61
C GLY A 131 14.85 0.64 -15.49
N LYS A 132 13.83 0.33 -14.69
CA LYS A 132 13.32 1.16 -13.59
C LYS A 132 13.67 0.51 -12.23
N ASP A 133 13.84 1.31 -11.18
CA ASP A 133 14.00 0.84 -9.79
C ASP A 133 13.44 1.91 -8.83
N TYR A 134 13.35 1.60 -7.53
CA TYR A 134 13.02 2.55 -6.46
C TYR A 134 14.09 2.58 -5.37
N ALA A 135 14.30 3.76 -4.79
CA ALA A 135 15.45 4.06 -3.92
C ALA A 135 15.23 3.76 -2.42
N HIS A 136 14.24 2.93 -2.08
CA HIS A 136 13.96 2.49 -0.71
C HIS A 136 13.82 0.96 -0.62
N GLY A 137 13.67 0.43 0.59
CA GLY A 137 13.36 -1.00 0.81
C GLY A 137 11.98 -1.35 0.30
N THR A 138 11.72 -2.64 0.04
CA THR A 138 10.39 -3.14 -0.30
C THR A 138 9.46 -3.17 0.91
N GLY A 139 10.02 -3.24 2.12
CA GLY A 139 9.26 -3.07 3.34
C GLY A 139 10.11 -3.14 4.61
N HIS A 140 9.50 -2.81 5.73
CA HIS A 140 10.08 -2.81 7.07
C HIS A 140 9.17 -3.56 8.04
N GLY A 141 9.69 -3.96 9.21
CA GLY A 141 8.84 -4.48 10.27
C GLY A 141 7.96 -3.38 10.89
N VAL A 142 6.84 -3.79 11.49
CA VAL A 142 5.88 -2.91 12.15
C VAL A 142 5.58 -3.42 13.55
N GLY A 143 5.64 -2.52 14.53
CA GLY A 143 5.32 -2.81 15.93
C GLY A 143 3.82 -2.90 16.22
N ALA A 144 3.47 -3.56 17.32
CA ALA A 144 2.09 -3.60 17.81
C ALA A 144 1.86 -2.47 18.82
N TYR A 145 1.24 -1.37 18.38
CA TYR A 145 1.11 -0.14 19.16
C TYR A 145 2.48 0.41 19.61
N LEU A 146 3.44 0.35 18.69
CA LEU A 146 4.84 0.72 18.87
C LEU A 146 5.35 1.40 17.59
N SER A 147 6.66 1.38 17.34
CA SER A 147 7.26 2.01 16.16
C SER A 147 6.65 1.45 14.88
N VAL A 148 6.20 2.34 13.99
CA VAL A 148 5.77 1.94 12.65
C VAL A 148 6.93 1.36 11.84
N HIS A 149 8.16 1.81 12.11
CA HIS A 149 9.40 1.22 11.60
C HIS A 149 10.09 0.43 12.71
N GLU A 150 9.84 -0.87 12.79
CA GLU A 150 10.41 -1.78 13.79
C GLU A 150 11.33 -2.83 13.14
N GLY A 151 12.58 -2.91 13.62
CA GLY A 151 13.52 -3.96 13.22
C GLY A 151 13.51 -5.15 14.17
N PRO A 152 14.32 -6.20 13.90
CA PRO A 152 15.36 -6.24 12.86
C PRO A 152 14.86 -6.72 11.48
N GLN A 153 13.65 -7.25 11.37
CA GLN A 153 13.09 -7.71 10.09
C GLN A 153 12.82 -6.56 9.12
N SER A 154 13.16 -6.76 7.85
CA SER A 154 12.81 -5.86 6.75
C SER A 154 12.93 -6.61 5.42
N ILE A 155 12.11 -6.25 4.44
CA ILE A 155 12.26 -6.70 3.05
C ILE A 155 13.06 -5.63 2.33
N SER A 156 14.38 -5.76 2.33
CA SER A 156 15.25 -4.74 1.76
C SER A 156 16.59 -5.32 1.33
N LYS A 157 17.37 -4.55 0.55
CA LYS A 157 18.76 -4.85 0.20
C LYS A 157 19.70 -5.02 1.42
N ARG A 158 19.21 -4.80 2.66
CA ARG A 158 19.92 -4.95 3.93
C ARG A 158 19.22 -5.90 4.92
N GLY A 159 18.11 -6.52 4.54
CA GLY A 159 17.25 -7.32 5.42
C GLY A 159 17.83 -8.70 5.74
N MET A 160 18.74 -8.76 6.71
CA MET A 160 19.48 -9.99 7.05
C MET A 160 18.79 -10.87 8.09
N GLU A 161 17.73 -10.40 8.75
CA GLU A 161 16.96 -11.19 9.71
C GLU A 161 16.12 -12.25 8.99
N GLU A 162 16.10 -13.46 9.53
CA GLU A 162 15.20 -14.52 9.07
C GLU A 162 13.73 -14.17 9.35
N LEU A 163 12.87 -14.30 8.34
CA LEU A 163 11.45 -14.10 8.50
C LEU A 163 10.83 -15.29 9.24
N ARG A 164 10.02 -15.01 10.27
CA ARG A 164 9.40 -16.02 11.14
C ARG A 164 7.90 -15.73 11.31
N PRO A 165 7.08 -16.77 11.56
CA PRO A 165 5.65 -16.60 11.83
C PRO A 165 5.39 -15.55 12.92
N GLY A 166 4.38 -14.71 12.70
CA GLY A 166 3.99 -13.62 13.61
C GLY A 166 4.70 -12.29 13.35
N MET A 167 5.77 -12.26 12.56
CA MET A 167 6.37 -10.98 12.13
C MET A 167 5.41 -10.24 11.20
N ILE A 168 5.19 -8.95 11.47
CA ILE A 168 4.44 -8.04 10.61
C ILE A 168 5.44 -7.19 9.84
N LEU A 169 5.26 -7.12 8.52
CA LEU A 169 6.08 -6.30 7.62
C LEU A 169 5.19 -5.50 6.66
N SER A 170 5.63 -4.31 6.25
CA SER A 170 5.08 -3.64 5.08
C SER A 170 5.50 -4.36 3.78
N ASN A 171 4.67 -4.23 2.74
CA ASN A 171 4.92 -4.63 1.36
C ASN A 171 4.56 -3.44 0.47
N GLU A 172 5.55 -2.59 0.19
CA GLU A 172 5.39 -1.21 -0.28
C GLU A 172 6.26 -0.86 -1.50
N PRO A 173 6.32 -1.67 -2.57
CA PRO A 173 7.06 -1.25 -3.76
C PRO A 173 6.51 0.07 -4.33
N GLY A 174 7.38 0.80 -5.00
CA GLY A 174 7.04 2.08 -5.61
C GLY A 174 7.81 2.39 -6.87
N TYR A 175 7.47 3.51 -7.49
CA TYR A 175 8.20 4.12 -8.59
C TYR A 175 7.94 5.63 -8.60
N TYR A 176 8.98 6.42 -8.82
CA TYR A 176 8.91 7.87 -8.69
C TYR A 176 9.52 8.53 -9.92
N ARG A 177 8.68 9.18 -10.72
CA ARG A 177 9.09 9.93 -11.90
C ARG A 177 9.20 11.40 -11.53
N THR A 178 10.42 11.85 -11.21
CA THR A 178 10.70 13.21 -10.76
C THR A 178 10.05 14.26 -11.64
N GLY A 179 9.32 15.20 -11.03
CA GLY A 179 8.61 16.27 -11.74
C GLY A 179 7.28 15.86 -12.38
N HIS A 180 6.86 14.59 -12.26
CA HIS A 180 5.61 14.09 -12.84
C HIS A 180 4.68 13.49 -11.79
N TYR A 181 5.03 12.32 -11.26
CA TYR A 181 4.18 11.54 -10.34
C TYR A 181 5.02 10.56 -9.52
N GLY A 182 4.46 10.13 -8.39
CA GLY A 182 4.94 8.96 -7.67
C GLY A 182 3.84 7.95 -7.47
N ILE A 183 4.25 6.69 -7.39
CA ILE A 183 3.39 5.53 -7.18
C ILE A 183 4.00 4.71 -6.06
N ARG A 184 3.17 4.34 -5.09
CA ARG A 184 3.48 3.32 -4.08
C ARG A 184 2.19 2.59 -3.73
N LEU A 185 2.29 1.28 -3.54
CA LEU A 185 1.21 0.41 -3.13
C LEU A 185 1.66 -0.39 -1.93
N GLU A 186 1.03 -0.13 -0.79
CA GLU A 186 1.48 -0.68 0.47
C GLU A 186 0.38 -1.37 1.25
N ASN A 187 0.68 -2.57 1.72
CA ASN A 187 -0.10 -3.28 2.70
C ASN A 187 0.82 -3.77 3.82
N LEU A 188 0.26 -3.95 5.00
CA LEU A 188 0.88 -4.77 6.03
C LEU A 188 0.53 -6.24 5.79
N GLU A 189 1.55 -7.08 5.94
CA GLU A 189 1.50 -8.51 5.75
C GLU A 189 2.03 -9.18 7.04
N ILE A 190 1.34 -10.22 7.52
CA ILE A 190 1.86 -11.06 8.60
C ILE A 190 2.44 -12.34 8.03
N VAL A 191 3.64 -12.70 8.47
CA VAL A 191 4.27 -13.98 8.11
C VAL A 191 3.56 -15.10 8.88
N ARG A 192 3.22 -16.19 8.19
CA ARG A 192 2.65 -17.39 8.80
C ARG A 192 3.24 -18.66 8.20
N ASP A 193 3.07 -19.79 8.89
CA ASP A 193 3.33 -21.10 8.31
C ASP A 193 2.40 -21.34 7.10
N SER A 194 2.94 -21.86 6.00
CA SER A 194 2.12 -22.22 4.85
C SER A 194 1.28 -23.46 5.20
N PRO A 195 -0.06 -23.39 5.12
CA PRO A 195 -0.93 -24.51 5.49
C PRO A 195 -0.79 -25.69 4.53
N ASP A 196 -0.40 -25.42 3.28
CA ASP A 196 -0.33 -26.42 2.21
C ASP A 196 1.08 -27.01 2.04
N PHE A 197 2.12 -26.35 2.53
CA PHE A 197 3.52 -26.70 2.28
C PHE A 197 4.33 -26.75 3.59
N PRO A 198 4.45 -27.91 4.24
CA PRO A 198 5.25 -28.07 5.45
C PRO A 198 6.70 -27.59 5.26
N GLY A 199 7.18 -26.77 6.18
CA GLY A 199 8.53 -26.18 6.12
C GLY A 199 8.62 -24.88 5.29
N PHE A 200 7.52 -24.42 4.72
CA PHE A 200 7.41 -23.13 4.05
C PHE A 200 6.58 -22.13 4.86
N LEU A 201 6.81 -20.87 4.57
CA LEU A 201 6.11 -19.70 5.08
C LEU A 201 5.41 -18.99 3.92
N GLU A 202 4.40 -18.20 4.26
CA GLU A 202 3.68 -17.33 3.34
C GLU A 202 3.20 -16.07 4.06
N PHE A 203 2.72 -15.10 3.30
CA PHE A 203 2.13 -13.87 3.83
C PHE A 203 0.61 -13.96 3.92
N GLU A 204 0.06 -13.36 4.97
CA GLU A 204 -1.36 -13.02 5.06
C GLU A 204 -1.53 -11.50 5.15
N CYS A 205 -2.33 -10.95 4.24
CA CYS A 205 -2.56 -9.51 4.20
C CYS A 205 -3.44 -9.05 5.36
N LEU A 206 -2.99 -8.02 6.07
CA LEU A 206 -3.72 -7.32 7.13
C LEU A 206 -4.45 -6.09 6.58
N THR A 207 -3.83 -5.36 5.66
CA THR A 207 -4.40 -4.12 5.10
C THR A 207 -5.50 -4.39 4.07
N LEU A 208 -6.72 -3.94 4.37
CA LEU A 208 -7.89 -4.12 3.50
C LEU A 208 -8.41 -2.78 3.00
N ALA A 209 -7.88 -2.33 1.86
CA ALA A 209 -8.36 -1.12 1.16
C ALA A 209 -8.21 -1.32 -0.35
N PRO A 210 -9.19 -0.91 -1.17
CA PRO A 210 -9.15 -1.14 -2.60
C PRO A 210 -7.92 -0.47 -3.25
N MET A 211 -7.44 -1.06 -4.34
CA MET A 211 -6.43 -0.47 -5.21
C MET A 211 -7.12 0.11 -6.44
N ASP A 212 -6.63 1.23 -6.96
CA ASP A 212 -7.32 1.94 -8.04
C ASP A 212 -7.21 1.19 -9.38
N ARG A 213 -8.29 0.55 -9.81
CA ARG A 213 -8.37 -0.20 -11.07
C ARG A 213 -7.98 0.63 -12.30
N ARG A 214 -8.16 1.95 -12.27
CA ARG A 214 -7.82 2.84 -13.39
C ARG A 214 -6.31 2.91 -13.64
N LEU A 215 -5.50 2.51 -12.66
CA LEU A 215 -4.04 2.44 -12.74
C LEU A 215 -3.52 1.06 -13.17
N VAL A 216 -4.40 0.19 -13.68
CA VAL A 216 -4.05 -1.19 -14.06
C VAL A 216 -4.22 -1.42 -15.56
N ALA A 217 -3.11 -1.61 -16.26
CA ALA A 217 -3.09 -2.13 -17.62
C ALA A 217 -3.32 -3.66 -17.59
N ILE A 218 -4.59 -4.07 -17.65
CA ILE A 218 -5.03 -5.47 -17.49
C ILE A 218 -4.26 -6.45 -18.39
N GLY A 219 -3.89 -6.03 -19.60
CA GLY A 219 -3.13 -6.83 -20.56
C GLY A 219 -1.70 -7.20 -20.12
N MET A 220 -1.13 -6.47 -19.14
CA MET A 220 0.19 -6.76 -18.56
C MET A 220 0.13 -7.79 -17.41
N LEU A 221 -1.08 -8.08 -16.91
CA LEU A 221 -1.25 -9.02 -15.81
C LEU A 221 -1.28 -10.47 -16.32
N THR A 222 -0.69 -11.37 -15.54
CA THR A 222 -0.86 -12.81 -15.72
C THR A 222 -2.26 -13.23 -15.25
N ALA A 223 -2.66 -14.47 -15.57
CA ALA A 223 -3.91 -15.01 -15.06
C ALA A 223 -3.91 -15.08 -13.51
N GLN A 224 -2.78 -15.48 -12.92
CA GLN A 224 -2.62 -15.58 -11.47
C GLN A 224 -2.68 -14.21 -10.78
N GLU A 225 -2.10 -13.17 -11.39
CA GLU A 225 -2.17 -11.81 -10.86
C GLU A 225 -3.60 -11.25 -10.90
N ARG A 226 -4.37 -11.52 -11.98
CA ARG A 226 -5.79 -11.15 -12.06
C ARG A 226 -6.64 -11.88 -11.02
N GLU A 227 -6.35 -13.16 -10.79
CA GLU A 227 -7.02 -13.96 -9.76
C GLU A 227 -6.71 -13.42 -8.36
N TRP A 228 -5.45 -13.08 -8.08
CA TRP A 228 -5.07 -12.42 -6.83
C TRP A 228 -5.82 -11.11 -6.63
N TRP A 229 -5.87 -10.24 -7.65
CA TRP A 229 -6.61 -8.97 -7.59
C TRP A 229 -8.07 -9.19 -7.21
N SER A 230 -8.71 -10.14 -7.88
CA SER A 230 -10.14 -10.45 -7.68
C SER A 230 -10.40 -10.99 -6.27
N ARG A 231 -9.54 -11.89 -5.78
CA ARG A 231 -9.65 -12.42 -4.41
C ARG A 231 -9.39 -11.36 -3.35
N TYR A 232 -8.39 -10.50 -3.55
CA TYR A 232 -8.08 -9.38 -2.65
C TYR A 232 -9.29 -8.44 -2.53
N HIS A 233 -9.82 -7.95 -3.65
CA HIS A 233 -10.94 -7.02 -3.65
C HIS A 233 -12.24 -7.65 -3.15
N ALA A 234 -12.48 -8.94 -3.41
CA ALA A 234 -13.59 -9.66 -2.81
C ALA A 234 -13.48 -9.72 -1.27
N ARG A 235 -12.29 -9.96 -0.73
CA ARG A 235 -12.03 -9.94 0.73
C ARG A 235 -12.19 -8.53 1.30
N VAL A 236 -11.69 -7.51 0.62
CA VAL A 236 -11.88 -6.10 1.03
C VAL A 236 -13.39 -5.81 1.13
N LEU A 237 -14.16 -6.13 0.09
CA LEU A 237 -15.61 -5.89 0.09
C LEU A 237 -16.33 -6.66 1.21
N SER A 238 -16.00 -7.94 1.41
CA SER A 238 -16.68 -8.76 2.43
C SER A 238 -16.36 -8.34 3.86
N MET A 239 -15.13 -7.88 4.10
CA MET A 239 -14.66 -7.51 5.44
C MET A 239 -14.97 -6.06 5.79
N VAL A 240 -14.81 -5.12 4.85
CA VAL A 240 -14.98 -3.69 5.11
C VAL A 240 -16.42 -3.24 4.84
N GLY A 241 -17.05 -3.77 3.80
CA GLY A 241 -18.39 -3.37 3.35
C GLY A 241 -19.49 -3.39 4.44
N PRO A 242 -19.54 -4.37 5.36
CA PRO A 242 -20.51 -4.38 6.46
C PRO A 242 -20.37 -3.22 7.46
N HIS A 243 -19.24 -2.53 7.48
CA HIS A 243 -18.96 -1.42 8.40
C HIS A 243 -19.17 -0.04 7.77
N LEU A 244 -19.53 0.02 6.49
CA LEU A 244 -19.72 1.26 5.74
C LEU A 244 -21.21 1.64 5.67
N ASP A 245 -21.48 2.93 5.52
CA ASP A 245 -22.82 3.40 5.15
C ASP A 245 -23.18 3.00 3.71
N ALA A 246 -24.42 3.26 3.31
CA ALA A 246 -24.92 2.85 2.00
C ALA A 246 -24.15 3.49 0.82
N ASN A 247 -23.70 4.74 0.95
CA ASN A 247 -23.01 5.45 -0.12
C ASN A 247 -21.58 4.93 -0.26
N ASP A 248 -20.86 4.83 0.86
CA ASP A 248 -19.48 4.35 0.88
C ASP A 248 -19.39 2.87 0.49
N ARG A 249 -20.37 2.06 0.90
CA ARG A 249 -20.48 0.66 0.47
C ARG A 249 -20.71 0.56 -1.03
N HIS A 250 -21.60 1.38 -1.59
CA HIS A 250 -21.84 1.39 -3.04
C HIS A 250 -20.58 1.78 -3.81
N TRP A 251 -19.83 2.77 -3.32
CA TRP A 251 -18.52 3.12 -3.88
C TRP A 251 -17.54 1.94 -3.78
N LEU A 252 -17.48 1.25 -2.64
CA LEU A 252 -16.59 0.11 -2.44
C LEU A 252 -16.91 -1.05 -3.39
N GLU A 253 -18.20 -1.32 -3.63
CA GLU A 253 -18.64 -2.33 -4.61
C GLU A 253 -18.13 -2.04 -6.03
N GLN A 254 -18.11 -0.76 -6.43
CA GLN A 254 -17.55 -0.34 -7.71
C GLN A 254 -16.02 -0.42 -7.74
N ALA A 255 -15.36 0.02 -6.66
CA ALA A 255 -13.90 -0.01 -6.54
C ALA A 255 -13.34 -1.45 -6.51
N CYS A 256 -14.10 -2.38 -5.91
CA CYS A 256 -13.77 -3.80 -5.81
C CYS A 256 -14.31 -4.65 -6.97
N ALA A 257 -14.85 -4.04 -8.02
CA ALA A 257 -15.33 -4.77 -9.18
C ALA A 257 -14.18 -5.57 -9.85
N PRO A 258 -14.45 -6.76 -10.41
CA PRO A 258 -13.45 -7.52 -11.16
C PRO A 258 -12.78 -6.71 -12.28
N LEU A 259 -11.54 -7.07 -12.62
CA LEU A 259 -10.79 -6.51 -13.77
C LEU A 259 -11.40 -6.95 -15.10
#